data_AF-A0A1K1KQ93-F1
#
_entry.id   AF-A0A1K1KQ93-F1
#
_cell.length_a   1.000
_cell.length_b   1.000
_cell.length_c   1.000
_cell.angle_alpha   90.00
_cell.angle_beta   90.00
_cell.angle_gamma   90.00
#
_symmetry.space_group_name_H-M   'P 1'
#
loop_
_entity.id
_entity.type
_entity.pdbx_description
1 polymer ?
#
loop_
_entity_poly.entity_id
_entity_poly.type
_entity_poly.pdbx_seq_one_letter_code
_entity_poly.pdbx_strand_id
1 'polypeptide(L)' 'MENSQLVAIISRLDAMIKSADDEVVSRRFEKEGEERGVVTYDPKANAFELEEISTKQKFQFDNIDLAAIEIYDLLDY' A
#
# COMPACT_ATOMS: atom_id res chain seq x y z
N MET A 1 -18.35 -14.51 -7.34
CA MET A 1 -17.99 -13.83 -6.09
C MET A 1 -17.12 -12.66 -6.50
N GLU A 2 -17.55 -11.43 -6.28
CA GLU A 2 -16.63 -10.30 -6.39
C GLU A 2 -15.51 -10.55 -5.39
N ASN A 3 -14.27 -10.63 -5.86
CA ASN A 3 -13.12 -10.73 -4.96
C ASN A 3 -13.06 -9.44 -4.16
N SER A 4 -12.99 -9.55 -2.83
CA SER A 4 -12.85 -8.38 -1.96
C SER A 4 -11.61 -7.57 -2.38
N GLN A 5 -11.80 -6.28 -2.68
CA GLN A 5 -10.69 -5.38 -3.04
C GLN A 5 -9.71 -5.25 -1.88
N LEU A 6 -10.21 -5.23 -0.64
CA LEU A 6 -9.38 -5.22 0.55
C LEU A 6 -8.49 -6.47 0.64
N VAL A 7 -9.01 -7.66 0.32
CA VAL A 7 -8.20 -8.89 0.26
C VAL A 7 -7.12 -8.80 -0.82
N ALA A 8 -7.44 -8.20 -1.98
CA ALA A 8 -6.46 -7.99 -3.05
C ALA A 8 -5.36 -7.00 -2.64
N ILE A 9 -5.70 -5.93 -1.92
CA ILE A 9 -4.74 -4.95 -1.38
C ILE A 9 -3.83 -5.62 -0.34
N ILE A 10 -4.39 -6.32 0.66
CA ILE A 10 -3.62 -7.03 1.69
C ILE A 10 -2.65 -8.03 1.04
N SER A 11 -3.12 -8.79 0.04
CA SER A 11 -2.28 -9.76 -0.68
C SER A 11 -1.09 -9.10 -1.38
N ARG A 12 -1.27 -7.88 -1.92
CA ARG A 12 -0.18 -7.12 -2.54
C ARG A 12 0.81 -6.60 -1.50
N LEU A 13 0.34 -6.09 -0.37
CA LEU A 13 1.20 -5.63 0.73
C LEU A 13 2.00 -6.79 1.35
N ASP A 14 1.37 -7.94 1.57
CA ASP A 14 2.03 -9.16 2.04
C ASP A 14 3.10 -9.65 1.05
N ALA A 15 2.82 -9.58 -0.25
CA ALA A 15 3.82 -9.86 -1.28
C ALA A 15 5.00 -8.88 -1.25
N MET A 16 4.76 -7.60 -0.92
CA MET A 16 5.85 -6.64 -0.73
C MET A 16 6.77 -7.07 0.42
N ILE A 17 6.21 -7.39 1.60
CA ILE A 17 6.99 -7.86 2.76
C ILE A 17 7.83 -9.07 2.37
N LYS A 18 7.24 -10.07 1.72
CA LYS A 18 7.92 -11.32 1.32
C LYS A 18 9.02 -11.11 0.28
N SER A 19 8.93 -10.04 -0.51
CA SER A 19 9.94 -9.68 -1.51
C SER A 19 10.99 -8.69 -1.02
N ALA A 20 10.79 -8.11 0.18
CA ALA A 20 11.57 -6.98 0.63
C ALA A 20 12.95 -7.37 1.16
N ASP A 21 13.24 -8.64 1.42
CA ASP A 21 14.51 -9.11 2.02
C ASP A 21 15.10 -8.06 3.01
N ASP A 22 16.20 -7.37 2.63
CA ASP A 22 16.80 -6.24 3.37
C ASP A 22 16.70 -4.88 2.64
N GLU A 23 15.95 -4.83 1.53
CA GLU A 23 15.79 -3.66 0.67
C GLU A 23 14.40 -3.02 0.79
N VAL A 24 14.37 -1.69 0.69
CA VAL A 24 13.12 -0.94 0.65
C VAL A 24 12.43 -1.19 -0.70
N VAL A 25 11.17 -1.62 -0.67
CA VAL A 25 10.39 -1.92 -1.88
C VAL A 25 9.20 -0.99 -2.01
N SER A 26 8.94 -0.51 -3.23
CA SER A 26 7.81 0.37 -3.52
C SER A 26 6.87 -0.21 -4.59
N ARG A 27 5.58 0.10 -4.46
CA ARG A 27 4.51 -0.27 -5.40
C ARG A 27 3.55 0.89 -5.57
N ARG A 28 3.02 1.03 -6.79
CA ARG A 28 2.01 2.05 -7.13
C ARG A 28 0.62 1.43 -7.05
N PHE A 29 -0.33 2.21 -6.57
CA PHE A 29 -1.75 1.90 -6.58
C PHE A 29 -2.46 2.90 -7.48
N GLU A 30 -3.25 2.38 -8.40
CA GLU A 30 -3.93 3.14 -9.45
C GLU A 30 -5.40 2.76 -9.52
N LYS A 31 -6.22 3.73 -9.95
CA LYS A 31 -7.62 3.53 -10.29
C LYS A 31 -7.87 4.10 -11.68
N GLU A 32 -8.47 3.30 -12.56
CA GLU A 32 -8.79 3.72 -13.93
C GLU A 32 -7.57 4.23 -14.74
N GLY A 33 -6.38 3.68 -14.45
CA GLY A 33 -5.12 4.07 -15.09
C GLY A 33 -4.49 5.35 -14.53
N GLU A 34 -5.07 5.94 -13.48
CA GLU A 34 -4.51 7.08 -12.77
C GLU A 34 -3.87 6.63 -11.45
N GLU A 35 -2.59 6.95 -11.26
CA GLU A 35 -1.86 6.68 -10.02
C GLU A 35 -2.43 7.54 -8.88
N ARG A 36 -2.93 6.88 -7.83
CA ARG A 36 -3.50 7.53 -6.65
C ARG A 36 -2.49 7.60 -5.51
N GLY A 37 -1.69 6.55 -5.33
CA GLY A 37 -0.69 6.50 -4.27
C GLY A 37 0.48 5.57 -4.53
N VAL A 38 1.54 5.75 -3.77
CA VAL A 38 2.73 4.90 -3.77
C VAL A 38 2.95 4.37 -2.36
N VAL A 39 2.96 3.06 -2.21
CA VAL A 39 3.30 2.40 -0.95
C VAL A 39 4.76 1.99 -1.00
N THR A 40 5.48 2.30 0.06
CA THR A 40 6.86 1.88 0.28
C THR A 40 6.92 1.07 1.57
N TYR A 41 7.56 -0.10 1.54
CA TYR A 41 7.80 -0.91 2.73
C TYR A 41 9.27 -0.89 3.09
N ASP A 42 9.58 -0.55 4.34
CA ASP A 42 10.93 -0.60 4.89
C ASP A 42 11.04 -1.83 5.84
N PRO A 43 11.80 -2.87 5.47
CA PRO A 43 11.94 -4.07 6.29
C PRO A 43 12.68 -3.82 7.62
N LYS A 44 13.50 -2.76 7.71
CA LYS A 44 14.23 -2.41 8.94
C LYS A 44 13.33 -1.73 9.96
N ALA A 45 12.41 -0.90 9.48
CA ALA A 45 11.39 -0.27 10.31
C ALA A 45 10.16 -1.17 10.53
N ASN A 46 10.01 -2.23 9.72
CA ASN A 46 8.81 -3.07 9.64
C ASN A 46 7.54 -2.21 9.50
N ALA A 47 7.60 -1.23 8.59
CA ALA A 47 6.58 -0.21 8.43
C ALA A 47 6.34 0.11 6.95
N PHE A 48 5.10 0.50 6.65
CA PHE A 48 4.66 1.00 5.36
C PHE A 48 4.59 2.52 5.39
N GLU A 49 5.02 3.17 4.32
CA GLU A 49 4.75 4.57 4.01
C GLU A 49 3.85 4.65 2.78
N LEU A 50 2.67 5.26 2.91
CA LEU A 50 1.79 5.60 1.80
C LEU A 50 1.98 7.08 1.45
N GLU A 51 2.40 7.37 0.22
CA GLU A 51 2.39 8.72 -0.35
C GLU A 51 1.19 8.88 -1.29
N GLU A 52 0.32 9.84 -0.99
CA GLU A 52 -0.74 10.25 -1.92
C GLU A 52 -0.19 11.14 -3.03
N ILE A 53 -0.54 10.84 -4.28
CA ILE A 53 -0.01 11.59 -5.42
C ILE A 53 -0.58 13.01 -5.50
N SER A 54 -1.87 13.17 -5.22
CA SER A 54 -2.61 14.43 -5.35
C SER A 54 -2.21 15.46 -4.30
N THR A 55 -2.06 15.03 -3.05
CA THR A 55 -1.82 15.91 -1.90
C THR A 55 -0.35 15.94 -1.48
N LYS A 56 0.45 14.96 -1.90
CA LYS A 56 1.81 14.71 -1.40
C LYS A 56 1.87 14.43 0.11
N GLN A 57 0.75 14.11 0.71
CA GLN A 57 0.71 13.66 2.10
C GLN A 57 1.33 12.26 2.22
N LYS A 58 2.00 12.04 3.35
CA LYS A 58 2.65 10.79 3.67
C LYS A 58 2.10 10.28 4.99
N PHE A 59 1.71 9.02 4.99
CA PHE A 59 1.20 8.32 6.15
C PHE A 59 2.08 7.11 6.42
N GLN A 60 2.37 6.85 7.69
CA GLN A 60 3.18 5.71 8.10
C GLN A 60 2.35 4.75 8.94
N PHE A 61 2.49 3.47 8.66
CA PHE A 61 1.73 2.40 9.29
C PHE A 61 2.67 1.26 9.68
N ASP A 62 2.60 0.84 10.94
CA ASP A 62 3.24 -0.38 11.45
C ASP A 62 2.33 -1.62 11.35
N ASN A 63 1.09 -1.42 10.88
CA ASN A 63 0.08 -2.46 10.74
C ASN A 63 -0.43 -2.53 9.29
N ILE A 64 -0.36 -3.74 8.71
CA ILE A 64 -0.79 -4.02 7.34
C ILE A 64 -2.29 -3.77 7.10
N ASP A 65 -3.13 -4.03 8.11
CA ASP A 65 -4.57 -3.84 8.00
C ASP A 65 -4.91 -2.35 7.92
N LEU A 66 -4.22 -1.50 8.70
CA LEU A 66 -4.40 -0.05 8.65
C LEU A 66 -3.92 0.52 7.32
N ALA A 67 -2.75 0.09 6.84
CA ALA A 67 -2.26 0.48 5.52
C ALA A 67 -3.24 0.06 4.41
N ALA A 68 -3.82 -1.14 4.51
CA ALA A 68 -4.77 -1.65 3.53
C ALA A 68 -6.09 -0.86 3.52
N ILE A 69 -6.61 -0.47 4.68
CA ILE A 69 -7.81 0.37 4.80
C ILE A 69 -7.55 1.75 4.17
N GLU A 70 -6.42 2.38 4.48
CA GLU A 70 -6.09 3.69 3.90
C GLU A 70 -5.98 3.62 2.36
N ILE A 71 -5.37 2.57 1.82
CA ILE A 71 -5.29 2.37 0.37
C ILE A 71 -6.67 2.08 -0.23
N TYR A 72 -7.53 1.35 0.47
CA TYR A 72 -8.90 1.08 0.03
C TYR A 72 -9.69 2.39 -0.10
N ASP A 73 -9.60 3.25 0.91
CA ASP A 73 -10.25 4.56 0.93
C ASP A 73 -9.66 5.48 -0.15
N LEU A 74 -8.32 5.49 -0.32
CA LEU A 74 -7.64 6.26 -1.38
C LEU A 74 -8.05 5.86 -2.79
N LEU A 75 -8.43 4.59 -2.99
CA LEU A 75 -8.90 4.07 -4.27
C LEU A 75 -10.43 4.18 -4.40
N ASP A 76 -11.11 4.89 -3.51
CA ASP A 76 -12.56 5.10 -3.50
C ASP A 76 -13.34 3.79 -3.77
N TYR A 77 -12.99 2.70 -3.08
CA TYR A 77 -13.70 1.42 -3.17
C TYR A 77 -14.87 1.31 -2.19
#